data_AF-A0A4Q0Y2J1-F1
#
_entry.id   AF-A0A4Q0Y2J1-F1
#
_cell.length_a   1.000
_cell.length_b   1.000
_cell.length_c   1.000
_cell.angle_alpha   90.00
_cell.angle_beta   90.00
_cell.angle_gamma   90.00
#
_symmetry.space_group_name_H-M   'P 1'
#
loop_
_entity.id
_entity.type
_entity.pdbx_description
1 polymer ?
#
loop_
_entity_poly.entity_id
_entity_poly.type
_entity_poly.pdbx_seq_one_letter_code
_entity_poly.pdbx_strand_id
1 'polypeptide(L)' 'MSANDRFLQIEEVAKIMGIGKTKANELVDDTDFIKPIIIDGFARRLFSHLELQEWMKARREDRNKNKDTLK' A
#
# COMPACT_ATOMS: atom_id res chain seq x y z
N MET A 1 17.51 10.06 -6.44
CA MET A 1 16.27 9.92 -7.23
C MET A 1 16.17 8.46 -7.65
N SER A 2 15.44 7.61 -6.91
CA SER A 2 15.15 6.25 -7.40
C SER A 2 13.81 6.34 -8.14
N ALA A 3 13.80 6.27 -9.47
CA ALA A 3 13.89 5.08 -10.32
C ALA A 3 12.49 4.47 -10.55
N ASN A 4 11.90 4.78 -11.71
CA ASN A 4 10.70 4.17 -12.30
C ASN A 4 9.67 3.61 -11.31
N ASP A 5 8.89 4.49 -10.68
CA ASP A 5 7.67 4.05 -10.01
C ASP A 5 6.74 3.41 -11.03
N ARG A 6 6.08 2.31 -10.63
CA ARG A 6 5.16 1.56 -11.49
C ARG A 6 3.78 1.54 -10.87
N PHE A 7 2.77 1.58 -11.72
CA PHE A 7 1.41 1.32 -11.29
C PHE A 7 1.18 -0.16 -11.02
N LEU A 8 0.51 -0.42 -9.91
CA LEU A 8 0.06 -1.73 -9.46
C LEU A 8 -1.45 -1.79 -9.53
N GLN A 9 -1.98 -2.93 -9.94
CA GLN A 9 -3.38 -3.24 -9.73
C GLN A 9 -3.62 -3.81 -8.33
N ILE A 10 -4.87 -3.78 -7.86
CA ILE A 10 -5.25 -4.32 -6.55
C ILE A 10 -4.80 -5.78 -6.32
N GLU A 11 -4.73 -6.58 -7.37
CA GLU A 11 -4.27 -7.96 -7.29
C GLU A 11 -2.77 -8.07 -7.03
N GLU A 12 -1.98 -7.13 -7.55
CA GLU A 12 -0.55 -7.04 -7.29
C GLU A 12 -0.28 -6.51 -5.88
N VAL A 13 -1.06 -5.51 -5.44
CA VAL A 13 -1.03 -5.04 -4.05
C VAL A 13 -1.28 -6.19 -3.08
N ALA A 14 -2.34 -6.97 -3.33
CA ALA A 14 -2.67 -8.16 -2.53
C ALA A 14 -1.51 -9.17 -2.48
N LYS A 15 -0.88 -9.45 -3.63
CA LYS A 15 0.28 -10.35 -3.73
C LYS A 15 1.50 -9.83 -2.96
N ILE A 16 1.83 -8.54 -3.10
CA ILE A 16 2.98 -7.92 -2.42
C ILE A 16 2.79 -7.94 -0.90
N MET A 17 1.58 -7.65 -0.45
CA MET A 17 1.23 -7.64 0.97
C MET A 17 1.04 -9.04 1.56
N GLY A 18 0.94 -10.08 0.73
CA GLY A 18 0.67 -11.45 1.17
C GLY A 18 -0.73 -11.64 1.75
N ILE A 19 -1.71 -10.86 1.29
CA ILE A 19 -3.10 -10.89 1.78
C ILE A 19 -4.08 -11.30 0.67
N GLY A 20 -5.28 -11.73 1.06
CA GLY A 20 -6.36 -12.01 0.10
C GLY A 20 -6.87 -10.75 -0.59
N LYS A 21 -7.35 -10.87 -1.83
CA LYS A 21 -7.90 -9.76 -2.63
C LYS A 21 -9.02 -9.00 -1.92
N THR A 22 -9.89 -9.70 -1.20
CA THR A 22 -10.97 -9.08 -0.41
C THR A 22 -10.40 -8.17 0.66
N LYS A 23 -9.41 -8.65 1.41
CA LYS A 23 -8.72 -7.86 2.45
C LYS A 23 -7.94 -6.68 1.87
N ALA A 24 -7.35 -6.83 0.69
CA ALA A 24 -6.73 -5.72 0.00
C ALA A 24 -7.76 -4.65 -0.41
N ASN A 25 -8.95 -5.03 -0.87
CA ASN A 25 -10.01 -4.06 -1.17
C ASN A 25 -10.54 -3.38 0.10
N GLU A 26 -10.79 -4.12 1.18
CA GLU A 26 -11.17 -3.56 2.47
C GLU A 26 -10.13 -2.53 2.97
N LEU A 27 -8.84 -2.84 2.81
CA LEU A 27 -7.76 -1.94 3.21
C LEU A 27 -7.69 -0.68 2.33
N VAL A 28 -7.94 -0.80 1.02
CA VAL A 28 -7.98 0.37 0.13
C VAL A 28 -9.12 1.31 0.45
N ASP A 29 -10.22 0.78 0.97
CA ASP A 29 -11.36 1.58 1.39
C ASP A 29 -11.14 2.20 2.80
N ASP A 30 -10.05 1.83 3.49
CA ASP A 30 -9.60 2.46 4.74
C ASP A 30 -8.89 3.79 4.47
N THR A 31 -9.18 4.80 5.28
CA THR A 31 -8.57 6.13 5.21
C THR A 31 -7.06 6.16 5.49
N ASP A 32 -6.53 5.13 6.15
CA ASP A 32 -5.11 5.04 6.52
C ASP A 32 -4.23 4.38 5.44
N PHE A 33 -4.82 3.97 4.30
CA PHE A 33 -4.09 3.34 3.21
C PHE A 33 -3.78 4.29 2.04
N ILE A 34 -2.91 3.84 1.13
CA ILE A 34 -2.56 4.59 -0.08
C ILE A 34 -3.78 4.80 -0.98
N LYS A 35 -3.93 6.01 -1.51
CA LYS A 35 -5.09 6.35 -2.33
C LYS A 35 -4.97 5.76 -3.73
N PRO A 36 -6.07 5.23 -4.30
CA PRO A 36 -6.06 4.75 -5.66
C PRO A 36 -5.94 5.92 -6.64
N ILE A 37 -5.11 5.74 -7.66
CA ILE A 37 -4.98 6.60 -8.82
C ILE A 37 -6.02 6.15 -9.84
N ILE A 38 -6.93 7.07 -10.18
CA ILE A 38 -7.97 6.85 -11.18
C ILE A 38 -7.56 7.58 -12.46
N ILE A 39 -7.54 6.85 -13.58
CA ILE A 39 -7.24 7.39 -14.90
C ILE A 39 -8.54 7.35 -15.71
N ASP A 40 -8.91 8.46 -16.32
CA ASP A 40 -10.11 8.53 -17.16
C ASP A 40 -10.06 7.51 -18.30
N GLY A 41 -11.15 6.75 -18.44
CA GLY A 41 -11.23 5.64 -19.39
C GLY A 41 -10.60 4.32 -18.92
N PHE A 42 -10.05 4.27 -17.69
CA PHE A 42 -9.49 3.06 -17.10
C PHE A 42 -10.29 2.61 -15.87
N ALA A 43 -11.02 1.51 -16.00
CA ALA A 43 -11.96 1.03 -14.97
C ALA A 43 -11.29 0.42 -13.72
N ARG A 44 -9.95 0.33 -13.66
CA ARG A 44 -9.24 -0.30 -12.54
C ARG A 44 -8.55 0.75 -11.68
N ARG A 45 -8.66 0.57 -10.36
CA ARG A 45 -7.88 1.31 -9.36
C ARG A 45 -6.40 0.94 -9.50
N LEU A 46 -5.55 1.95 -9.67
CA LEU A 46 -4.10 1.81 -9.73
C LEU A 46 -3.46 2.34 -8.45
N PHE A 47 -2.29 1.81 -8.11
CA PHE A 47 -1.55 2.21 -6.91
C PHE A 47 -0.08 2.41 -7.27
N SER A 48 0.57 3.39 -6.65
CA SER A 48 2.02 3.52 -6.75
C SER A 48 2.71 2.37 -6.02
N HIS A 49 3.70 1.75 -6.67
CA HIS A 49 4.54 0.75 -6.01
C HIS A 49 5.39 1.39 -4.92
N LEU A 50 5.92 2.59 -5.17
CA LEU A 50 6.70 3.34 -4.20
C LEU A 50 5.88 3.67 -2.95
N GLU A 51 4.69 4.25 -3.10
CA GLU A 51 3.83 4.61 -1.96
C GLU A 51 3.47 3.36 -1.13
N LEU A 52 3.22 2.22 -1.78
CA LEU A 52 2.96 0.96 -1.07
C LEU A 52 4.16 0.52 -0.22
N GLN A 53 5.38 0.61 -0.76
CA GLN A 53 6.59 0.28 -0.02
C GLN A 53 6.81 1.23 1.15
N GLU A 54 6.58 2.53 0.96
CA GLU A 54 6.70 3.54 2.01
C GLU A 54 5.68 3.31 3.12
N TRP A 55 4.42 3.03 2.78
CA TRP A 55 3.37 2.70 3.74
C TRP A 55 3.74 1.46 4.57
N MET A 56 4.21 0.40 3.91
CA MET A 56 4.67 -0.82 4.60
C MET A 56 5.86 -0.54 5.53
N LYS A 57 6.78 0.34 5.12
CA LYS A 57 7.94 0.74 5.93
C LYS A 57 7.49 1.53 7.15
N ALA A 58 6.64 2.53 6.99
CA ALA A 58 6.08 3.32 8.09
C ALA A 58 5.40 2.43 9.12
N ARG A 59 4.57 1.48 8.68
CA ARG A 59 3.89 0.53 9.59
C ARG A 59 4.86 -0.36 10.38
N ARG A 60 5.99 -0.74 9.78
CA ARG A 60 7.06 -1.49 10.48
C ARG A 60 7.81 -0.61 11.48
N GLU A 61 8.08 0.64 11.12
CA GLU A 61 8.75 1.60 12.00
C GLU A 61 7.88 1.93 13.22
N ASP A 62 6.58 2.15 13.05
CA ASP A 62 5.65 2.41 14.17
C ASP A 62 5.60 1.24 15.14
N ARG A 63 5.58 0.00 14.62
CA ARG A 63 5.69 -1.21 15.45
C ARG A 63 7.00 -1.24 16.24
N ASN A 64 8.10 -0.83 15.62
CA ASN A 64 9.41 -0.84 16.27
C ASN A 64 9.56 0.29 17.29
N LYS A 65 9.02 1.49 17.02
CA LYS A 65 8.97 2.62 17.99
C LYS A 65 8.17 2.26 19.23
N ASN A 66 7.04 1.56 19.08
CA ASN A 66 6.25 1.06 20.21
C ASN A 66 6.94 -0.05 21.02
N LYS A 67 8.03 -0.67 20.53
CA LYS A 67 8.83 -1.60 21.33
C LYS A 67 9.89 -0.90 22.16
N ASP A 68 10.28 0.31 21.80
CA ASP A 68 11.34 1.07 22.48
C ASP A 68 10.81 1.81 23.72
N THR A 69 9.53 2.16 23.73
CA THR A 69 8.84 2.79 24.88
C THR A 69 8.43 1.80 25.99
N LEU A 70 8.71 0.51 25.82
CA LEU A 70 8.43 -0.56 26.77
C LEU A 70 9.70 -1.10 27.45
N LYS A 71 10.81 -0.35 27.42
CA LYS A 71 12.05 -0.67 28.13
C LYS A 71 12.33 0.29 29.27
#